data_AF-A0AAW8Z370-F1
#
_entry.id   AF-A0AAW8Z370-F1
#
_cell.length_a   1.000
_cell.length_b   1.000
_cell.length_c   1.000
_cell.angle_alpha   90.00
_cell.angle_beta   90.00
_cell.angle_gamma   90.00
#
_symmetry.space_group_name_H-M   'P 1'
#
loop_
_entity.id
_entity.type
_entity.pdbx_description
1 polymer ?
#
loop_
_entity_poly.entity_id
_entity_poly.type
_entity_poly.pdbx_seq_one_letter_code
_entity_poly.pdbx_strand_id
1 'polypeptide(L)'
;MRKELLLELADFLEKLEPHRFDIRTWRRPTKSTVGYVSDEQLLTDDNTVACPIGWATTLPSWKDAGFYMDKLDITKEHLSNPLSTPYTMAIIKWKGNPNTDSYNAIQEGLNLPNGMAQVLFEQDNYADEGYTPSFVVAERIRKFCNASEDELMDLILSYKDD
;
A
#
# COMPACT_ATOMS: atom_id res chain seq x y z
N MET A 1 -3.58 -13.83 11.67
CA MET A 1 -2.86 -13.40 10.45
C MET A 1 -3.14 -14.31 9.26
N ARG A 2 -3.57 -13.72 8.15
CA ARG A 2 -3.78 -14.37 6.84
C ARG A 2 -2.48 -14.42 6.02
N LYS A 3 -1.58 -15.33 6.40
CA LYS A 3 -0.23 -15.46 5.79
C LYS A 3 -0.31 -15.82 4.31
N GLU A 4 -1.31 -16.60 3.90
CA GLU A 4 -1.52 -17.03 2.53
C GLU A 4 -1.66 -15.87 1.55
N LEU A 5 -2.43 -14.83 1.91
CA LEU A 5 -2.64 -13.64 1.08
C LEU A 5 -1.36 -12.79 0.99
N LEU A 6 -0.64 -12.69 2.11
CA LEU A 6 0.65 -11.99 2.18
C LEU A 6 1.71 -12.66 1.29
N LEU A 7 1.81 -13.99 1.35
CA LEU A 7 2.77 -14.74 0.54
C LEU A 7 2.42 -14.68 -0.96
N GLU A 8 1.13 -14.72 -1.33
CA GLU A 8 0.69 -14.49 -2.71
C GLU A 8 1.12 -13.10 -3.21
N LEU A 9 0.95 -12.06 -2.37
CA LEU A 9 1.41 -10.72 -2.70
C LEU A 9 2.95 -10.67 -2.88
N ALA A 10 3.71 -11.33 -2.00
CA ALA A 10 5.16 -11.40 -2.13
C ALA A 10 5.58 -12.06 -3.47
N ASP A 11 4.97 -13.18 -3.82
CA ASP A 11 5.24 -13.89 -5.07
C ASP A 11 4.86 -13.07 -6.31
N PHE A 12 3.81 -12.24 -6.22
CA PHE A 12 3.44 -11.30 -7.26
C PHE A 12 4.47 -10.18 -7.42
N LEU A 13 4.88 -9.56 -6.30
CA LEU A 13 5.79 -8.42 -6.29
C LEU A 13 7.19 -8.75 -6.84
N GLU A 14 7.69 -9.98 -6.63
CA GLU A 14 8.96 -10.42 -7.23
C GLU A 14 8.92 -10.52 -8.75
N LYS A 15 7.74 -10.83 -9.31
CA LYS A 15 7.53 -10.96 -10.75
C LYS A 15 7.12 -9.64 -11.39
N LEU A 16 6.81 -8.62 -10.58
CA LEU A 16 6.40 -7.31 -11.05
C LEU A 16 7.59 -6.60 -11.69
N GLU A 17 7.41 -6.10 -12.90
CA GLU A 17 8.45 -5.34 -13.58
C GLU A 17 8.81 -4.09 -12.74
N PRO A 18 10.10 -3.84 -12.44
CA PRO A 18 10.50 -2.82 -11.45
C PRO A 18 9.94 -1.42 -11.69
N HIS A 19 9.79 -1.01 -12.95
CA HIS A 19 9.27 0.30 -13.30
C HIS A 19 7.79 0.50 -12.94
N ARG A 20 7.02 -0.60 -12.77
CA ARG A 20 5.62 -0.60 -12.33
C ARG A 20 5.47 -0.49 -10.82
N PHE A 21 6.58 -0.42 -10.08
CA PHE A 21 6.60 -0.24 -8.63
C PHE A 21 7.42 1.00 -8.21
N ASP A 22 8.08 1.68 -9.14
CA ASP A 22 8.86 2.90 -8.86
C ASP A 22 7.97 4.14 -8.74
N ILE A 23 7.62 4.57 -7.53
CA ILE A 23 6.81 5.77 -7.29
C ILE A 23 7.38 7.06 -7.94
N ARG A 24 8.69 7.13 -8.20
CA ARG A 24 9.36 8.30 -8.81
C ARG A 24 9.02 8.46 -10.29
N THR A 25 8.50 7.41 -10.94
CA THR A 25 8.06 7.48 -12.34
C THR A 25 6.64 8.03 -12.51
N TRP A 26 5.93 8.38 -11.41
CA TRP A 26 4.47 8.54 -11.42
C TRP A 26 3.98 9.95 -11.17
N ARG A 27 4.72 10.75 -10.40
CA ARG A 27 4.46 12.20 -10.27
C ARG A 27 5.56 12.99 -10.92
N ARG A 28 5.35 13.35 -12.19
CA ARG A 28 6.06 14.44 -12.84
C ARG A 28 5.12 15.62 -13.08
N PRO A 29 5.52 16.85 -12.75
CA PRO A 29 4.62 17.98 -12.62
C PRO A 29 4.01 18.50 -13.94
N THR A 30 4.43 18.02 -15.12
CA THR A 30 4.03 18.60 -16.41
C THR A 30 3.70 17.57 -17.49
N LYS A 31 2.58 17.80 -18.21
CA LYS A 31 2.04 16.95 -19.30
C LYS A 31 3.00 16.71 -20.48
N SER A 32 4.09 17.47 -20.57
CA SER A 32 5.06 17.44 -21.66
C SER A 32 6.29 16.57 -21.39
N THR A 33 6.33 15.86 -20.26
CA THR A 33 7.42 14.93 -19.94
C THR A 33 7.04 13.49 -20.26
N VAL A 34 7.97 12.74 -20.83
CA VAL A 34 7.84 11.28 -21.01
C VAL A 34 7.67 10.65 -19.62
N GLY A 35 6.59 9.91 -19.41
CA GLY A 35 6.22 9.32 -18.11
C GLY A 35 5.21 10.13 -17.27
N TYR A 36 4.50 11.12 -17.84
CA TYR A 36 3.36 11.77 -17.16
C TYR A 36 2.17 10.80 -17.00
N VAL A 37 1.64 10.69 -15.78
CA VAL A 37 0.46 9.89 -15.43
C VAL A 37 -0.63 10.83 -14.89
N SER A 38 -1.84 10.79 -15.47
CA SER A 38 -2.96 11.64 -15.05
C SER A 38 -3.69 11.08 -13.83
N ASP A 39 -4.41 11.95 -13.10
CA ASP A 39 -5.27 11.51 -11.99
C ASP A 39 -6.33 10.49 -12.45
N GLU A 40 -6.81 10.56 -13.70
CA GLU A 40 -7.72 9.57 -14.29
C GLU A 40 -7.03 8.20 -14.51
N GLN A 41 -5.74 8.17 -14.86
CA GLN A 41 -4.96 6.93 -14.98
C GLN A 41 -4.64 6.30 -13.61
N LEU A 42 -4.72 7.06 -12.52
CA LEU A 42 -4.69 6.55 -11.15
C LEU A 42 -6.08 6.01 -10.70
N LEU A 43 -7.15 6.24 -11.47
CA LEU A 43 -8.54 5.97 -11.09
C LEU A 43 -9.24 4.88 -11.93
N THR A 44 -8.60 4.32 -12.96
CA THR A 44 -9.16 3.22 -13.78
C THR A 44 -8.40 1.91 -13.56
N ASP A 45 -9.08 0.79 -13.84
CA ASP A 45 -8.66 -0.60 -13.56
C ASP A 45 -7.37 -1.06 -14.28
N ASP A 46 -6.69 -0.16 -14.99
CA ASP A 46 -5.64 -0.38 -15.99
C ASP A 46 -4.20 -0.42 -15.43
N ASN A 47 -4.01 -0.60 -14.11
CA ASN A 47 -2.73 -0.51 -13.38
C ASN A 47 -2.29 0.94 -13.15
N THR A 48 -1.98 1.37 -11.93
CA THR A 48 -0.81 0.97 -11.14
C THR A 48 -1.05 1.62 -9.75
N VAL A 49 -0.87 0.95 -8.60
CA VAL A 49 -0.87 1.61 -7.28
C VAL A 49 0.54 1.57 -6.73
N ALA A 50 1.11 2.72 -6.38
CA ALA A 50 2.50 2.83 -5.93
C ALA A 50 2.75 2.18 -4.56
N CYS A 51 1.73 1.56 -3.97
CA CYS A 51 1.79 0.87 -2.71
C CYS A 51 1.47 -0.63 -2.93
N PRO A 52 2.25 -1.55 -2.33
CA PRO A 52 2.08 -2.99 -2.49
C PRO A 52 0.67 -3.50 -2.16
N ILE A 53 -0.02 -2.88 -1.21
CA ILE A 53 -1.41 -3.24 -0.86
C ILE A 53 -2.40 -2.90 -1.99
N GLY A 54 -2.14 -1.88 -2.80
CA GLY A 54 -3.01 -1.58 -3.93
C GLY A 54 -2.90 -2.62 -5.03
N TRP A 55 -1.68 -3.10 -5.30
CA TRP A 55 -1.46 -4.27 -6.15
C TRP A 55 -2.13 -5.52 -5.61
N ALA A 56 -2.12 -5.69 -4.30
CA ALA A 56 -2.76 -6.83 -3.66
C ALA A 56 -4.26 -6.92 -3.99
N THR A 57 -4.97 -5.78 -4.05
CA THR A 57 -6.40 -5.76 -4.44
C THR A 57 -6.67 -6.21 -5.88
N THR A 58 -5.65 -6.33 -6.72
CA THR A 58 -5.79 -6.88 -8.08
C THR A 58 -5.83 -8.41 -8.09
N LEU A 59 -5.29 -9.06 -7.05
CA LEU A 59 -5.16 -10.51 -6.95
C LEU A 59 -6.51 -11.18 -6.64
N PRO A 60 -6.85 -12.31 -7.29
CA PRO A 60 -8.13 -13.00 -7.06
C PRO A 60 -8.39 -13.34 -5.60
N SER A 61 -7.40 -13.91 -4.89
CA SER A 61 -7.58 -14.36 -3.51
C SER A 61 -7.85 -13.20 -2.55
N TRP A 62 -7.29 -12.02 -2.83
CA TRP A 62 -7.55 -10.79 -2.06
C TRP A 62 -8.95 -10.24 -2.33
N LYS A 63 -9.42 -10.27 -3.58
CA LYS A 63 -10.81 -9.91 -3.93
C LYS A 63 -11.81 -10.84 -3.26
N ASP A 64 -11.54 -12.13 -3.26
CA ASP A 64 -12.36 -13.16 -2.61
C ASP A 64 -12.36 -12.99 -1.08
N ALA A 65 -11.23 -12.56 -0.50
CA ALA A 65 -11.13 -12.18 0.90
C ALA A 65 -11.88 -10.87 1.24
N GLY A 66 -12.40 -10.17 0.22
CA GLY A 66 -13.25 -8.99 0.36
C GLY A 66 -12.50 -7.65 0.29
N PHE A 67 -11.25 -7.64 -0.15
CA PHE A 67 -10.51 -6.40 -0.38
C PHE A 67 -10.87 -5.78 -1.73
N TYR A 68 -10.96 -4.46 -1.77
CA TYR A 68 -11.22 -3.72 -3.00
C TYR A 68 -10.66 -2.30 -2.93
N MET A 69 -10.45 -1.71 -4.10
CA MET A 69 -10.10 -0.30 -4.22
C MET A 69 -11.38 0.55 -4.19
N ASP A 70 -11.33 1.63 -3.43
CA ASP A 70 -12.39 2.64 -3.34
C ASP A 70 -11.77 4.04 -3.47
N LYS A 71 -12.60 5.07 -3.39
CA LYS A 71 -12.19 6.47 -3.51
C LYS A 71 -12.51 7.23 -2.24
N LEU A 72 -11.63 8.15 -1.87
CA LEU A 72 -11.82 9.10 -0.78
C LEU A 72 -11.66 10.52 -1.30
N ASP A 73 -12.69 11.33 -1.12
CA ASP A 73 -12.65 12.75 -1.48
C ASP A 73 -12.06 13.57 -0.32
N ILE A 74 -10.92 14.19 -0.60
CA ILE A 74 -10.26 15.13 0.32
C ILE A 74 -10.79 16.53 0.03
N THR A 75 -11.73 16.97 0.86
CA THR A 75 -12.33 18.30 0.80
C THR A 75 -11.42 19.34 1.46
N LYS A 76 -11.77 20.64 1.30
CA LYS A 76 -11.02 21.73 1.95
C LYS A 76 -10.92 21.60 3.47
N GLU A 77 -11.91 20.99 4.09
CA GLU A 77 -11.98 20.81 5.55
C GLU A 77 -10.90 19.84 6.06
N HIS A 78 -10.43 18.94 5.19
CA HIS A 78 -9.37 17.99 5.49
C HIS A 78 -7.96 18.55 5.23
N LEU A 79 -7.84 19.70 4.56
CA LEU A 79 -6.56 20.26 4.13
C LEU A 79 -6.03 21.28 5.15
N SER A 80 -4.79 21.08 5.60
CA SER A 80 -4.11 21.97 6.55
C SER A 80 -3.62 23.28 5.91
N ASN A 81 -3.44 23.32 4.59
CA ASN A 81 -2.95 24.48 3.86
C ASN A 81 -4.09 25.13 3.04
N PRO A 82 -4.37 26.43 3.24
CA PRO A 82 -5.46 27.13 2.55
C PRO A 82 -5.26 27.28 1.03
N LEU A 83 -4.03 27.09 0.53
CA LEU A 83 -3.72 27.10 -0.90
C LEU A 83 -3.85 25.72 -1.56
N SER A 84 -4.00 24.65 -0.77
CA SER A 84 -4.21 23.31 -1.31
C SER A 84 -5.60 23.18 -1.93
N THR A 85 -5.67 22.45 -3.04
CA THR A 85 -6.91 22.16 -3.76
C THR A 85 -7.47 20.80 -3.34
N PRO A 86 -8.81 20.65 -3.21
CA PRO A 86 -9.43 19.35 -3.02
C PRO A 86 -9.02 18.35 -4.10
N TYR A 87 -8.93 17.08 -3.73
CA TYR A 87 -8.57 15.99 -4.64
C TYR A 87 -9.22 14.69 -4.20
N THR A 88 -9.36 13.75 -5.13
CA THR A 88 -9.79 12.38 -4.84
C THR A 88 -8.56 11.49 -4.79
N MET A 89 -8.48 10.63 -3.78
CA MET A 89 -7.43 9.62 -3.68
C MET A 89 -8.02 8.21 -3.70
N ALA A 90 -7.24 7.27 -4.24
CA ALA A 90 -7.55 5.86 -4.15
C ALA A 90 -7.22 5.35 -2.74
N ILE A 91 -8.14 4.56 -2.16
CA ILE A 91 -7.99 3.96 -0.84
C ILE A 91 -8.36 2.49 -0.90
N ILE A 92 -7.83 1.70 0.04
CA ILE A 92 -8.21 0.28 0.13
C ILE A 92 -9.32 0.14 1.15
N LYS A 93 -10.31 -0.67 0.82
CA LYS A 93 -11.42 -1.03 1.70
C LYS A 93 -11.46 -2.54 1.88
N TRP A 94 -12.12 -2.96 2.96
CA TRP A 94 -12.39 -4.36 3.22
C TRP A 94 -13.87 -4.55 3.57
N LYS A 95 -14.54 -5.48 2.87
CA LYS A 95 -15.99 -5.74 3.04
C LYS A 95 -16.37 -6.19 4.46
N GLY A 96 -15.43 -6.74 5.22
CA GLY A 96 -15.66 -7.15 6.61
C GLY A 96 -15.89 -5.97 7.56
N ASN A 97 -15.40 -4.78 7.23
CA ASN A 97 -15.66 -3.55 7.98
C ASN A 97 -15.61 -2.32 7.05
N PRO A 98 -16.75 -1.82 6.56
CA PRO A 98 -16.78 -0.71 5.61
C PRO A 98 -16.34 0.64 6.22
N ASN A 99 -16.32 0.74 7.56
CA ASN A 99 -15.94 1.94 8.28
C ASN A 99 -14.41 2.13 8.38
N THR A 100 -13.63 1.12 7.98
CA THR A 100 -12.18 1.24 7.93
C THR A 100 -11.69 1.36 6.50
N ASP A 101 -10.51 1.94 6.34
CA ASP A 101 -9.82 2.07 5.06
C ASP A 101 -8.31 1.93 5.25
N SER A 102 -7.60 1.83 4.12
CA SER A 102 -6.15 1.88 4.01
C SER A 102 -5.48 0.91 4.99
N TYR A 103 -4.51 1.35 5.79
CA TYR A 103 -3.81 0.47 6.74
C TYR A 103 -4.73 -0.17 7.79
N ASN A 104 -5.81 0.51 8.21
CA ASN A 104 -6.76 -0.07 9.17
C ASN A 104 -7.56 -1.21 8.55
N ALA A 105 -8.03 -1.03 7.31
CA ALA A 105 -8.71 -2.10 6.57
C ALA A 105 -7.79 -3.30 6.32
N ILE A 106 -6.52 -3.04 5.97
CA ILE A 106 -5.50 -4.09 5.79
C ILE A 106 -5.22 -4.83 7.10
N GLN A 107 -5.02 -4.08 8.20
CA GLN A 107 -4.76 -4.66 9.51
C GLN A 107 -5.89 -5.58 9.96
N GLU A 108 -7.13 -5.12 9.89
CA GLU A 108 -8.29 -5.91 10.28
C GLU A 108 -8.53 -7.09 9.33
N GLY A 109 -8.54 -6.85 8.02
CA GLY A 109 -8.88 -7.87 7.03
C GLY A 109 -7.85 -9.01 6.97
N LEU A 110 -6.56 -8.70 7.15
CA LEU A 110 -5.50 -9.71 7.24
C LEU A 110 -5.30 -10.24 8.65
N ASN A 111 -6.02 -9.70 9.65
CA ASN A 111 -5.88 -10.06 11.06
C ASN A 111 -4.40 -9.93 11.51
N LEU A 112 -3.82 -8.76 11.30
CA LEU A 112 -2.45 -8.41 11.70
C LEU A 112 -2.41 -7.83 13.12
N PRO A 113 -1.29 -7.97 13.84
CA PRO A 113 -1.05 -7.23 15.08
C PRO A 113 -1.19 -5.71 14.89
N ASN A 114 -1.56 -5.00 15.96
CA ASN A 114 -1.83 -3.57 15.88
C ASN A 114 -0.56 -2.75 15.53
N GLY A 115 -0.65 -1.88 14.53
CA GLY A 115 0.45 -1.09 13.97
C GLY A 115 1.22 -1.81 12.86
N MET A 116 0.99 -3.12 12.68
CA MET A 116 1.81 -3.92 11.78
C MET A 116 1.57 -3.60 10.30
N ALA A 117 0.36 -3.18 9.92
CA ALA A 117 0.09 -2.80 8.54
C ALA A 117 0.97 -1.62 8.09
N GLN A 118 1.18 -0.63 8.96
CA GLN A 118 2.08 0.50 8.71
C GLN A 118 3.54 0.03 8.70
N VAL A 119 3.97 -0.75 9.69
CA VAL A 119 5.35 -1.30 9.74
C VAL A 119 5.69 -2.08 8.47
N LEU A 120 4.74 -2.85 7.93
CA LEU A 120 5.00 -3.71 6.78
C LEU A 120 4.95 -2.96 5.45
N PHE A 121 4.03 -2.00 5.29
CA PHE A 121 3.72 -1.43 3.98
C PHE A 121 4.04 0.05 3.83
N GLU A 122 4.34 0.78 4.91
CA GLU A 122 4.74 2.19 4.83
C GLU A 122 6.12 2.32 4.19
N GLN A 123 6.22 3.08 3.09
CA GLN A 123 7.42 3.16 2.27
C GLN A 123 8.60 3.71 3.07
N ASP A 124 8.34 4.66 3.97
CA ASP A 124 9.39 5.38 4.73
C ASP A 124 10.16 4.44 5.65
N ASN A 125 9.60 3.26 5.96
CA ASN A 125 10.23 2.24 6.80
C ASN A 125 11.30 1.41 6.08
N TYR A 126 11.39 1.52 4.76
CA TYR A 126 12.26 0.66 3.94
C TYR A 126 12.68 1.28 2.58
N ALA A 127 12.36 2.55 2.33
CA ALA A 127 12.85 3.27 1.17
C ALA A 127 14.29 3.72 1.39
N ASP A 128 15.17 3.32 0.47
CA ASP A 128 16.51 3.88 0.36
C ASP A 128 16.45 5.04 -0.63
N GLU A 129 16.83 6.25 -0.20
CA GLU A 129 16.80 7.47 -1.02
C GLU A 129 15.44 7.75 -1.73
N GLY A 130 14.31 7.32 -1.12
CA GLY A 130 12.97 7.53 -1.67
C GLY A 130 12.57 6.56 -2.80
N TYR A 131 13.23 5.39 -2.90
CA TYR A 131 12.82 4.29 -3.78
C TYR A 131 12.86 2.96 -3.04
N THR A 132 11.81 2.15 -3.26
CA THR A 132 11.81 0.76 -2.83
C THR A 132 11.55 -0.15 -4.02
N PRO A 133 12.48 -1.06 -4.37
CA PRO A 133 12.21 -2.14 -5.31
C PRO A 133 11.12 -3.09 -4.80
N SER A 134 10.25 -3.58 -5.68
CA SER A 134 9.15 -4.52 -5.33
C SER A 134 9.65 -5.79 -4.62
N PHE A 135 10.82 -6.31 -5.01
CA PHE A 135 11.40 -7.49 -4.38
C PHE A 135 11.82 -7.28 -2.91
N VAL A 136 12.18 -6.04 -2.52
CA VAL A 136 12.52 -5.73 -1.12
C VAL A 136 11.28 -5.85 -0.24
N VAL A 137 10.14 -5.37 -0.75
CA VAL A 137 8.84 -5.54 -0.08
C VAL A 137 8.47 -7.02 0.00
N ALA A 138 8.65 -7.78 -1.08
CA ALA A 138 8.39 -9.22 -1.08
C ALA A 138 9.24 -9.97 -0.03
N GLU A 139 10.54 -9.67 0.05
CA GLU A 139 11.44 -10.25 1.04
C GLU A 139 10.98 -9.92 2.48
N ARG A 140 10.58 -8.68 2.73
CA ARG A 140 10.06 -8.23 4.03
C ARG A 140 8.79 -8.99 4.42
N ILE A 141 7.85 -9.14 3.48
CA ILE A 141 6.62 -9.92 3.72
C ILE A 141 6.95 -11.38 4.09
N ARG A 142 7.95 -11.99 3.45
CA ARG A 142 8.36 -13.37 3.77
C ARG A 142 9.04 -13.48 5.13
N LYS A 143 9.96 -12.56 5.44
CA LYS A 143 10.57 -12.45 6.78
C LYS A 143 9.48 -12.34 7.85
N PHE A 144 8.52 -11.46 7.61
CA PHE A 144 7.37 -11.24 8.48
C PHE A 144 6.50 -12.51 8.65
N CYS A 145 6.20 -13.22 7.57
CA CYS A 145 5.41 -14.46 7.65
C CYS A 145 6.14 -15.60 8.39
N ASN A 146 7.47 -15.55 8.45
CA ASN A 146 8.32 -16.55 9.12
C ASN A 146 8.71 -16.18 10.56
N ALA A 147 8.52 -14.93 10.97
CA ALA A 147 8.83 -14.47 12.32
C ALA A 147 7.84 -15.03 13.36
N SER A 148 8.34 -15.20 14.59
CA SER A 148 7.56 -15.51 15.79
C SER A 148 6.77 -14.29 16.27
N GLU A 149 5.74 -14.51 17.09
CA GLU A 149 4.94 -13.41 17.64
C GLU A 149 5.78 -12.40 18.45
N ASP A 150 6.74 -12.89 19.23
CA ASP A 150 7.66 -12.04 20.01
C ASP A 150 8.51 -11.14 19.09
N GLU A 151 9.11 -11.72 18.04
CA GLU A 151 9.89 -10.96 17.04
C GLU A 151 9.02 -9.91 16.32
N LEU A 152 7.75 -10.22 16.05
CA LEU A 152 6.82 -9.28 15.44
C LEU A 152 6.46 -8.12 16.38
N MET A 153 6.30 -8.39 17.66
CA MET A 153 6.01 -7.37 18.66
C MET A 153 7.22 -6.45 18.89
N ASP A 154 8.43 -7.01 18.96
CA ASP A 154 9.67 -6.24 19.05
C ASP A 154 9.82 -5.31 17.83
N LEU A 155 9.51 -5.81 16.63
CA LEU A 155 9.51 -5.00 15.42
C LEU A 155 8.47 -3.86 15.48
N ILE A 156 7.27 -4.08 16.00
CA ILE A 156 6.28 -2.99 16.14
C ILE A 156 6.81 -1.90 17.08
N LEU A 157 7.40 -2.30 18.20
CA LEU A 157 7.91 -1.37 19.20
C LEU A 157 9.07 -0.53 18.64
N SER A 158 9.97 -1.13 17.86
CA SER A 158 11.11 -0.40 17.28
C SER A 158 10.71 0.72 16.32
N TYR A 159 9.50 0.69 15.75
CA TYR A 159 8.97 1.73 14.85
C TYR A 159 8.04 2.74 15.57
N LYS A 160 7.81 2.59 16.88
CA LYS A 160 7.01 3.53 17.70
C LYS A 160 7.85 4.49 18.53
N ASP A 161 9.15 4.24 18.65
CA ASP A 161 10.08 5.00 19.49
C ASP A 161 10.76 6.19 18.76
N ASP A 162 10.31 6.54 17.55
CA ASP A 162 10.74 7.73 16.78
C ASP A 162 9.71 8.88 16.83
#